data_AF-A0AAE4G7E0-F1
#
_entry.id   AF-A0AAE4G7E0-F1
#
_cell.length_a   1.000
_cell.length_b   1.000
_cell.length_c   1.000
_cell.angle_alpha   90.00
_cell.angle_beta   90.00
_cell.angle_gamma   90.00
#
_symmetry.space_group_name_H-M   'P 1'
#
loop_
_entity.id
_entity.type
_entity.pdbx_description
1 polymer ?
#
loop_
_entity_poly.entity_id
_entity_poly.type
_entity_poly.pdbx_seq_one_letter_code
_entity_poly.pdbx_strand_id
1 'polypeptide(L)'
;MRISFKMMCFWMIFFLGVLSARAAVVLPEERLAKIRKTYFLRSDGLPQYAFVYEDGAKCCETPPQKPVFLLNLLVYGPLELLFSEEINALLSKKFVLEIDNDSLIRSGKTHYVVMTIASPEQQSDAYLRCSSGEPEKKAYLLKLTRSKVDIIHRNMLGCDTGYSMVMDGKPLGYEVNHVGEPVEFLRVRDGKVIRQIMPVE
;
A
#
# COMPACT_ATOMS: atom_id res chain seq x y z
N MET A 1 -24.63 -40.30 -52.30
CA MET A 1 -24.75 -40.82 -50.91
C MET A 1 -24.31 -39.71 -49.98
N ARG A 2 -25.18 -39.29 -49.06
CA ARG A 2 -25.20 -37.98 -48.39
C ARG A 2 -24.04 -37.82 -47.40
N ILE A 3 -23.20 -36.79 -47.58
CA ILE A 3 -22.32 -36.27 -46.52
C ILE A 3 -23.02 -35.08 -45.88
N SER A 4 -23.24 -35.22 -44.58
CA SER A 4 -24.11 -34.39 -43.76
C SER A 4 -23.55 -32.98 -43.59
N PHE A 5 -24.39 -32.01 -43.92
CA PHE A 5 -24.35 -30.61 -43.49
C PHE A 5 -24.51 -30.59 -41.95
N LYS A 6 -23.50 -30.17 -41.20
CA LYS A 6 -23.65 -29.71 -39.82
C LYS A 6 -22.54 -28.72 -39.46
N MET A 7 -22.98 -27.47 -39.30
CA MET A 7 -22.50 -26.45 -38.34
C MET A 7 -21.01 -26.12 -38.40
N MET A 8 -20.56 -25.07 -39.09
CA MET A 8 -20.92 -23.65 -38.89
C MET A 8 -20.63 -23.20 -37.45
N CYS A 9 -19.74 -22.21 -37.33
CA CYS A 9 -19.40 -21.44 -36.13
C CYS A 9 -18.47 -22.11 -35.10
N PHE A 10 -17.18 -22.24 -35.45
CA PHE A 10 -16.08 -22.10 -34.48
C PHE A 10 -15.16 -20.96 -34.94
N TRP A 11 -15.77 -19.79 -35.14
CA TRP A 11 -15.13 -18.49 -35.20
C TRP A 11 -15.76 -17.68 -34.06
N MET A 12 -14.94 -16.91 -33.33
CA MET A 12 -15.18 -16.39 -31.97
C MET A 12 -14.88 -17.47 -30.91
N ILE A 13 -13.98 -17.31 -29.94
CA ILE A 13 -13.55 -16.10 -29.25
C ILE A 13 -12.06 -16.29 -28.91
N PHE A 14 -11.17 -15.66 -29.67
CA PHE A 14 -9.85 -15.31 -29.15
C PHE A 14 -10.11 -14.20 -28.13
N PHE A 15 -10.31 -14.57 -26.86
CA PHE A 15 -10.24 -13.63 -25.75
C PHE A 15 -8.81 -13.12 -25.72
N LEU A 16 -8.55 -12.10 -26.52
CA LEU A 16 -7.50 -11.12 -26.28
C LEU A 16 -7.86 -10.47 -24.94
N GLY A 17 -7.45 -11.13 -23.86
CA GLY A 17 -7.25 -10.49 -22.57
C GLY A 17 -6.16 -9.46 -22.77
N VAL A 18 -6.54 -8.29 -23.26
CA VAL A 18 -5.72 -7.09 -23.16
C VAL A 18 -5.69 -6.77 -21.68
N LEU A 19 -4.82 -7.45 -20.94
CA LEU A 19 -4.21 -6.90 -19.76
C LEU A 19 -3.64 -5.56 -20.23
N SER A 20 -4.38 -4.49 -19.99
CA SER A 20 -3.93 -3.13 -20.21
C SER A 20 -2.72 -2.95 -19.28
N ALA A 21 -1.54 -3.30 -19.80
CA ALA A 21 -0.28 -3.02 -19.15
C ALA A 21 -0.15 -1.51 -19.15
N ARG A 22 -0.66 -0.89 -18.08
CA ARG A 22 -0.54 0.54 -17.85
C ARG A 22 0.95 0.85 -17.93
N ALA A 23 1.35 1.68 -18.89
CA ALA A 23 2.75 2.02 -19.07
C ALA A 23 3.31 2.57 -17.75
N ALA A 24 4.52 2.13 -17.40
CA ALA A 24 5.21 2.60 -16.21
C ALA A 24 5.39 4.13 -16.29
N VAL A 25 4.92 4.84 -15.27
CA VAL A 25 5.11 6.29 -15.17
C VAL A 25 6.47 6.53 -14.54
N VAL A 26 7.39 7.18 -15.26
CA VAL A 26 8.75 7.44 -14.79
C VAL A 26 8.99 8.94 -14.68
N LEU A 27 9.39 9.40 -13.49
CA LEU A 27 9.78 10.78 -13.27
C LEU A 27 11.30 10.94 -13.47
N PRO A 28 11.75 11.96 -14.23
CA PRO A 28 13.17 12.26 -14.37
C PRO A 28 13.73 12.86 -13.09
N GLU A 29 15.03 12.69 -12.86
CA GLU A 29 15.72 13.15 -11.64
C GLU A 29 15.55 14.65 -11.39
N GLU A 30 15.51 15.48 -12.44
CA GLU A 30 15.32 16.92 -12.31
C GLU A 30 13.95 17.29 -11.70
N ARG A 31 12.91 16.48 -11.98
CA ARG A 31 11.59 16.63 -11.36
C ARG A 31 11.60 16.11 -9.92
N LEU A 32 12.21 14.96 -9.67
CA LEU A 32 12.35 14.41 -8.32
C LEU A 32 13.11 15.37 -7.39
N ALA A 33 14.17 16.01 -7.87
CA ALA A 33 14.92 17.01 -7.13
C ALA A 33 14.06 18.24 -6.74
N LYS A 34 13.10 18.63 -7.58
CA LYS A 34 12.13 19.69 -7.24
C LYS A 34 11.13 19.23 -6.20
N ILE A 35 10.62 18.01 -6.32
CA ILE A 35 9.69 17.40 -5.36
C ILE A 35 10.36 17.29 -3.98
N ARG A 36 11.58 16.78 -3.90
CA ARG A 36 12.33 16.63 -2.63
C ARG A 36 12.46 17.93 -1.83
N LYS A 37 12.42 19.10 -2.48
CA LYS A 37 12.48 20.41 -1.80
C LYS A 37 11.18 20.80 -1.09
N THR A 38 10.05 20.15 -1.40
CA THR A 38 8.75 20.44 -0.79
C THR A 38 8.41 19.51 0.37
N TYR A 39 9.28 18.55 0.69
CA TYR A 39 9.11 17.60 1.78
C TYR A 39 10.22 17.77 2.81
N PHE A 40 9.87 17.56 4.08
CA PHE A 40 10.87 17.33 5.12
C PHE A 40 11.37 15.90 4.98
N LEU A 41 12.63 15.75 4.59
CA LEU A 41 13.23 14.45 4.33
C LEU A 41 13.86 13.86 5.59
N ARG A 42 13.72 12.54 5.77
CA ARG A 42 14.40 11.81 6.85
C ARG A 42 15.92 11.93 6.69
N SER A 43 16.65 11.91 7.82
CA SER A 43 18.12 11.93 7.85
C SER A 43 18.76 10.56 8.11
N ASP A 44 17.97 9.55 8.48
CA ASP A 44 18.41 8.18 8.79
C ASP A 44 18.82 7.37 7.54
N GLY A 45 18.60 7.91 6.34
CA GLY A 45 18.93 7.26 5.07
C GLY A 45 17.98 6.10 4.70
N LEU A 46 16.93 5.86 5.47
CA LEU A 46 15.88 4.90 5.13
C LEU A 46 14.96 5.49 4.05
N PRO A 47 14.40 4.68 3.14
CA PRO A 47 13.39 5.12 2.19
C PRO A 47 12.25 5.95 2.84
N GLN A 48 11.76 6.93 2.11
CA GLN A 48 10.60 7.74 2.52
C GLN A 48 9.60 7.78 1.38
N TYR A 49 8.38 7.34 1.64
CA TYR A 49 7.32 7.22 0.67
C TYR A 49 6.27 8.32 0.84
N ALA A 50 5.77 8.82 -0.29
CA ALA A 50 4.70 9.80 -0.34
C ALA A 50 3.72 9.51 -1.49
N PHE A 51 2.47 9.95 -1.33
CA PHE A 51 1.48 9.94 -2.40
C PHE A 51 1.66 11.15 -3.32
N VAL A 52 1.70 10.91 -4.62
CA VAL A 52 1.86 11.93 -5.66
C VAL A 52 0.96 11.64 -6.86
N TYR A 53 0.68 12.67 -7.65
CA TYR A 53 0.10 12.49 -8.99
C TYR A 53 1.17 12.10 -10.01
N GLU A 54 0.74 11.79 -11.24
CA GLU A 54 1.61 11.36 -12.35
C GLU A 54 2.74 12.36 -12.67
N ASP A 55 2.48 13.66 -12.50
CA ASP A 55 3.44 14.75 -12.71
C ASP A 55 4.38 14.99 -11.52
N GLY A 56 4.20 14.23 -10.43
CA GLY A 56 4.93 14.37 -9.18
C GLY A 56 4.41 15.47 -8.25
N ALA A 57 3.29 16.13 -8.59
CA ALA A 57 2.66 17.07 -7.69
C ALA A 57 2.15 16.35 -6.42
N LYS A 58 2.19 17.07 -5.29
CA LYS A 58 1.74 16.55 -3.99
C LYS A 58 0.25 16.18 -4.04
N CYS A 59 -0.06 14.98 -3.58
CA CYS A 59 -1.43 14.50 -3.37
C CYS A 59 -1.91 14.88 -1.95
N CYS A 60 -3.21 14.94 -1.62
CA CYS A 60 -4.38 14.68 -2.45
C CYS A 60 -5.47 15.73 -2.22
N GLU A 61 -6.09 16.19 -3.32
CA GLU A 61 -7.48 16.67 -3.23
C GLU A 61 -8.36 15.47 -2.88
N THR A 62 -9.39 15.64 -2.05
CA THR A 62 -10.24 14.52 -1.59
C THR A 62 -11.67 14.68 -2.10
N PRO A 63 -12.17 13.80 -3.00
CA PRO A 63 -11.48 12.68 -3.64
C PRO A 63 -10.56 13.15 -4.79
N PRO A 64 -9.48 12.41 -5.09
CA PRO A 64 -8.58 12.77 -6.18
C PRO A 64 -9.25 12.54 -7.54
N GLN A 65 -9.08 13.50 -8.46
CA GLN A 65 -9.60 13.40 -9.83
C GLN A 65 -8.65 12.68 -10.79
N LYS A 66 -7.41 12.43 -10.35
CA LYS A 66 -6.36 11.78 -11.13
C LYS A 66 -5.82 10.56 -10.36
N PRO A 67 -5.27 9.55 -11.06
CA PRO A 67 -4.61 8.44 -10.42
C PRO A 67 -3.50 8.91 -9.47
N VAL A 68 -3.44 8.26 -8.31
CA VAL A 68 -2.46 8.51 -7.27
C VAL A 68 -1.44 7.38 -7.25
N PHE A 69 -0.18 7.75 -7.06
CA PHE A 69 0.95 6.85 -7.06
C PHE A 69 1.76 7.00 -5.77
N LEU A 70 2.55 5.98 -5.41
CA LEU A 70 3.57 6.10 -4.38
C LEU A 70 4.92 6.42 -5.03
N LEU A 71 5.65 7.34 -4.39
CA LEU A 71 6.99 7.77 -4.77
C LEU A 71 7.95 7.55 -3.60
N ASN A 72 9.12 6.96 -3.86
CA ASN A 72 10.23 6.95 -2.91
C ASN A 72 11.06 8.24 -3.06
N LEU A 73 10.95 9.13 -2.09
CA LEU A 73 11.57 10.45 -2.09
C LEU A 73 13.11 10.41 -1.97
N LEU A 74 13.69 9.31 -1.46
CA LEU A 74 15.12 9.25 -1.14
C LEU A 74 15.96 8.45 -2.15
N VAL A 75 15.36 7.95 -3.23
CA VAL A 75 16.10 7.31 -4.33
C VAL A 75 16.45 8.35 -5.39
N TYR A 76 17.72 8.38 -5.78
CA TYR A 76 18.23 9.23 -6.87
C TYR A 76 18.18 8.53 -8.23
N GLY A 77 18.02 9.32 -9.28
CA GLY A 77 17.89 8.87 -10.66
C GLY A 77 16.44 8.76 -11.12
N PRO A 78 16.19 8.46 -12.41
CA PRO A 78 14.83 8.28 -12.91
C PRO A 78 14.10 7.19 -12.12
N LEU A 79 12.91 7.51 -11.64
CA LEU A 79 12.17 6.66 -10.72
C LEU A 79 10.77 6.38 -11.26
N GLU A 80 10.43 5.09 -11.27
CA GLU A 80 9.10 4.61 -11.59
C GLU A 80 8.15 4.86 -10.41
N LEU A 81 6.99 5.43 -10.70
CA LEU A 81 5.92 5.64 -9.75
C LEU A 81 5.15 4.34 -9.54
N LEU A 82 4.86 4.01 -8.28
CA LEU A 82 4.19 2.77 -7.93
C LEU A 82 2.68 2.97 -7.93
N PHE A 83 1.97 2.25 -8.79
CA PHE A 83 0.51 2.27 -8.86
C PHE A 83 -0.12 1.10 -8.10
N SER A 84 -1.23 1.35 -7.40
CA SER A 84 -2.08 0.33 -6.79
C SER A 84 -3.55 0.65 -7.04
N GLU A 85 -4.28 -0.30 -7.63
CA GLU A 85 -5.72 -0.19 -7.83
C GLU A 85 -6.47 -0.12 -6.50
N GLU A 86 -6.08 -0.91 -5.51
CA GLU A 86 -6.74 -0.96 -4.20
C GLU A 86 -6.56 0.36 -3.44
N ILE A 87 -5.37 0.96 -3.48
CA ILE A 87 -5.11 2.28 -2.85
C ILE A 87 -5.93 3.37 -3.55
N ASN A 88 -5.98 3.36 -4.89
CA ASN A 88 -6.79 4.34 -5.63
C ASN A 88 -8.28 4.17 -5.34
N ALA A 89 -8.77 2.93 -5.22
CA ALA A 89 -10.16 2.67 -4.86
C ALA A 89 -10.52 3.19 -3.46
N LEU A 90 -9.60 3.11 -2.49
CA LEU A 90 -9.79 3.72 -1.17
C LEU A 90 -9.85 5.25 -1.26
N LEU A 91 -8.93 5.88 -1.99
CA LEU A 91 -8.93 7.33 -2.18
C LEU A 91 -10.19 7.84 -2.91
N SER A 92 -10.67 7.12 -3.93
CA SER A 92 -11.93 7.45 -4.61
C SER A 92 -13.16 7.38 -3.70
N LYS A 93 -13.10 6.55 -2.65
CA LYS A 93 -14.11 6.48 -1.58
C LYS A 93 -13.89 7.54 -0.48
N LYS A 94 -12.99 8.50 -0.70
CA LYS A 94 -12.66 9.63 0.18
C LYS A 94 -11.98 9.23 1.50
N PHE A 95 -11.43 8.02 1.61
CA PHE A 95 -10.61 7.68 2.78
C PHE A 95 -9.35 8.53 2.81
N VAL A 96 -8.94 8.93 4.01
CA VAL A 96 -7.68 9.63 4.25
C VAL A 96 -6.61 8.56 4.45
N LEU A 97 -5.59 8.56 3.58
CA LEU A 97 -4.50 7.60 3.62
C LEU A 97 -3.19 8.30 3.97
N GLU A 98 -2.43 7.73 4.89
CA GLU A 98 -1.10 8.22 5.25
C GLU A 98 -0.10 7.06 5.30
N ILE A 99 1.13 7.29 4.84
CA ILE A 99 2.21 6.32 4.97
C ILE A 99 2.95 6.61 6.27
N ASP A 100 2.92 5.66 7.21
CA ASP A 100 3.75 5.74 8.41
C ASP A 100 5.19 5.36 8.04
N ASN A 101 5.96 6.36 7.63
CA ASN A 101 7.35 6.16 7.25
C ASN A 101 8.24 5.71 8.42
N ASP A 102 7.82 5.86 9.68
CA ASP A 102 8.60 5.43 10.85
C ASP A 102 8.46 3.92 11.09
N SER A 103 7.43 3.30 10.52
CA SER A 103 7.26 1.85 10.49
C SER A 103 8.11 1.12 9.43
N LEU A 104 8.97 1.83 8.70
CA LEU A 104 9.62 1.26 7.52
C LEU A 104 10.71 0.24 7.86
N ILE A 105 10.57 -0.97 7.32
CA ILE A 105 11.58 -2.04 7.37
C ILE A 105 12.13 -2.30 5.96
N ARG A 106 13.46 -2.34 5.82
CA ARG A 106 14.14 -2.78 4.60
C ARG A 106 14.65 -4.21 4.75
N SER A 107 14.27 -5.09 3.83
CA SER A 107 14.83 -6.44 3.69
C SER A 107 15.30 -6.66 2.25
N GLY A 108 16.62 -6.56 2.04
CA GLY A 108 17.20 -6.60 0.70
C GLY A 108 16.72 -5.43 -0.16
N LYS A 109 16.09 -5.74 -1.31
CA LYS A 109 15.52 -4.76 -2.25
C LYS A 109 14.02 -4.49 -2.03
N THR A 110 13.46 -5.03 -0.95
CA THR A 110 12.04 -4.90 -0.62
C THR A 110 11.89 -4.04 0.62
N HIS A 111 10.94 -3.12 0.58
CA HIS A 111 10.55 -2.31 1.72
C HIS A 111 9.19 -2.75 2.21
N TYR A 112 9.00 -2.69 3.52
CA TYR A 112 7.75 -2.93 4.20
C TYR A 112 7.40 -1.67 4.98
N VAL A 113 6.17 -1.20 4.84
CA VAL A 113 5.73 0.03 5.50
C VAL A 113 4.24 -0.05 5.75
N VAL A 114 3.79 0.52 6.86
CA VAL A 114 2.39 0.59 7.22
C VAL A 114 1.75 1.82 6.59
N MET A 115 0.56 1.64 6.04
CA MET A 115 -0.32 2.70 5.57
C MET A 115 -1.54 2.76 6.49
N THR A 116 -1.77 3.90 7.12
CA THR A 116 -2.97 4.14 7.93
C THR A 116 -4.11 4.62 7.03
N ILE A 117 -5.33 4.31 7.47
CA ILE A 117 -6.57 4.56 6.76
C ILE A 117 -7.56 5.13 7.77
N ALA A 118 -7.95 6.39 7.58
CA ALA A 118 -8.97 7.05 8.39
C ALA A 118 -10.24 7.30 7.59
N SER A 119 -11.39 7.24 8.27
CA SER A 119 -12.69 7.54 7.67
C SER A 119 -12.74 8.98 7.13
N PRO A 120 -13.50 9.25 6.06
CA PRO A 120 -13.76 10.61 5.60
C PRO A 120 -14.43 11.44 6.70
N GLU A 121 -13.98 12.67 6.95
CA GLU A 121 -14.52 13.56 8.00
C GLU A 121 -16.05 13.77 7.88
N GLN A 122 -16.56 13.86 6.66
CA GLN A 122 -17.98 14.12 6.36
C GLN A 122 -18.91 12.92 6.62
N GLN A 123 -18.38 11.72 6.89
CA GLN A 123 -19.16 10.49 7.05
C GLN A 123 -18.76 9.70 8.30
N SER A 124 -18.02 10.29 9.23
CA SER A 124 -17.49 9.61 10.43
C SER A 124 -18.58 8.89 11.25
N ASP A 125 -19.81 9.41 11.28
CA ASP A 125 -20.97 8.79 11.95
C ASP A 125 -21.44 7.47 11.34
N ALA A 126 -21.16 7.23 10.05
CA ALA A 126 -21.57 6.01 9.34
C ALA A 126 -20.55 4.87 9.48
N TYR A 127 -19.38 5.13 10.06
CA TYR A 127 -18.33 4.13 10.27
C TYR A 127 -18.39 3.53 11.67
N LEU A 128 -17.90 2.30 11.80
CA LEU A 128 -17.75 1.65 13.10
C LEU A 128 -16.96 2.58 14.02
N ARG A 129 -17.47 2.80 15.22
CA ARG A 129 -16.82 3.62 16.25
C ARG A 129 -16.26 2.69 17.33
N CYS A 130 -15.12 3.09 17.87
CA CYS A 130 -14.52 2.44 19.02
C CYS A 130 -15.32 2.78 20.28
N SER A 131 -15.08 2.04 21.37
CA SER A 131 -15.71 2.31 22.68
C SER A 131 -15.43 3.72 23.21
N SER A 132 -14.31 4.32 22.78
CA SER A 132 -13.96 5.73 23.03
C SER A 132 -14.83 6.75 22.29
N GLY A 133 -15.66 6.30 21.34
CA GLY A 133 -16.48 7.15 20.48
C GLY A 133 -15.78 7.59 19.19
N GLU A 134 -14.47 7.39 19.05
CA GLU A 134 -13.73 7.75 17.83
C GLU A 134 -14.03 6.79 16.66
N PRO A 135 -14.04 7.26 15.40
CA PRO A 135 -14.15 6.38 14.24
C PRO A 135 -12.99 5.37 14.21
N GLU A 136 -13.29 4.12 13.86
CA GLU A 136 -12.28 3.08 13.70
C GLU A 136 -11.27 3.48 12.63
N LYS A 137 -9.98 3.49 13.01
CA LYS A 137 -8.85 3.63 12.09
C LYS A 137 -8.37 2.25 11.68
N LYS A 138 -8.05 2.07 10.40
CA LYS A 138 -7.45 0.84 9.87
C LYS A 138 -6.02 1.08 9.45
N ALA A 139 -5.25 0.01 9.33
CA ALA A 139 -3.91 0.11 8.76
C ALA A 139 -3.52 -1.16 8.01
N TYR A 140 -2.87 -0.98 6.87
CA TYR A 140 -2.45 -2.05 5.97
C TYR A 140 -0.92 -2.11 5.93
N LEU A 141 -0.36 -3.32 5.89
CA LEU A 141 1.06 -3.52 5.62
C LEU A 141 1.28 -3.60 4.11
N LEU A 142 2.10 -2.68 3.59
CA LEU A 142 2.51 -2.64 2.20
C LEU A 142 3.85 -3.35 2.03
N LYS A 143 3.98 -4.12 0.95
CA LYS A 143 5.24 -4.63 0.42
C LYS A 143 5.57 -3.84 -0.84
N LEU A 144 6.69 -3.13 -0.81
CA LEU A 144 7.14 -2.23 -1.86
C LEU A 144 8.42 -2.78 -2.49
N THR A 145 8.45 -2.83 -3.81
CA THR A 145 9.63 -3.13 -4.61
C THR A 145 9.89 -1.97 -5.56
N ARG A 146 10.86 -2.11 -6.47
CA ARG A 146 11.19 -1.06 -7.45
C ARG A 146 10.00 -0.68 -8.34
N SER A 147 9.13 -1.62 -8.69
CA SER A 147 8.06 -1.43 -9.70
C SER A 147 6.68 -1.86 -9.22
N LYS A 148 6.54 -2.28 -7.96
CA LYS A 148 5.27 -2.83 -7.45
C LYS A 148 5.04 -2.48 -5.99
N VAL A 149 3.77 -2.25 -5.67
CA VAL A 149 3.21 -2.18 -4.33
C VAL A 149 2.16 -3.29 -4.16
N ASP A 150 2.28 -4.07 -3.10
CA ASP A 150 1.33 -5.12 -2.71
C ASP A 150 0.81 -4.86 -1.30
N ILE A 151 -0.49 -5.04 -1.06
CA ILE A 151 -1.04 -5.09 0.30
C ILE A 151 -0.94 -6.53 0.79
N ILE A 152 -0.14 -6.75 1.82
CA ILE A 152 0.17 -8.11 2.32
C ILE A 152 -0.43 -8.40 3.70
N HIS A 153 -0.92 -7.38 4.40
CA HIS A 153 -1.72 -7.52 5.62
C HIS A 153 -2.70 -6.34 5.72
N ARG A 154 -3.95 -6.58 6.18
CA ARG A 154 -5.02 -5.55 6.19
C ARG A 154 -5.48 -5.10 7.58
N ASN A 155 -5.06 -5.79 8.63
CA ASN A 155 -5.57 -5.57 9.99
C ASN A 155 -4.41 -5.20 10.94
N MET A 156 -3.65 -4.16 10.61
CA MET A 156 -2.55 -3.69 11.48
C MET A 156 -3.05 -2.75 12.59
N LEU A 157 -4.25 -2.19 12.44
CA LEU A 157 -4.86 -1.22 13.36
C LEU A 157 -6.39 -1.37 13.32
N GLY A 158 -7.05 -1.07 14.43
CA GLY A 158 -8.49 -1.11 14.64
C GLY A 158 -8.82 -0.60 16.05
N CYS A 159 -10.06 -0.75 16.51
CA CYS A 159 -10.47 -0.21 17.81
C CYS A 159 -9.75 -0.81 19.01
N ASP A 160 -9.47 -2.11 18.93
CA ASP A 160 -8.78 -2.88 19.96
C ASP A 160 -7.47 -3.47 19.43
N THR A 161 -6.93 -2.87 18.37
CA THR A 161 -5.77 -3.37 17.64
C THR A 161 -4.73 -2.29 17.46
N GLY A 162 -3.46 -2.63 17.69
CA GLY A 162 -2.32 -1.73 17.50
C GLY A 162 -1.13 -2.48 16.91
N TYR A 163 -0.22 -1.76 16.27
CA TYR A 163 1.03 -2.33 15.77
C TYR A 163 2.25 -1.63 16.32
N SER A 164 3.38 -2.32 16.32
CA SER A 164 4.68 -1.76 16.66
C SER A 164 5.77 -2.41 15.82
N MET A 165 6.73 -1.61 15.39
CA MET A 165 7.91 -2.11 14.70
C MET A 165 8.85 -2.76 15.71
N VAL A 166 9.39 -3.94 15.36
CA VAL A 166 10.29 -4.70 16.24
C VAL A 166 11.65 -4.82 15.56
N MET A 167 12.68 -4.23 16.19
CA MET A 167 14.06 -4.21 15.66
C MET A 167 15.10 -4.76 16.64
N ASP A 168 14.91 -4.59 17.95
CA ASP A 168 15.96 -4.84 18.95
C ASP A 168 15.77 -6.17 19.69
N GLY A 169 16.76 -7.07 19.59
CA GLY A 169 16.81 -8.35 20.32
C GLY A 169 15.77 -9.41 19.90
N LYS A 170 14.81 -9.02 19.06
CA LYS A 170 13.75 -9.86 18.48
C LYS A 170 13.92 -9.93 16.95
N PRO A 171 13.26 -10.89 16.27
CA PRO A 171 13.25 -10.91 14.82
C PRO A 171 12.68 -9.62 14.22
N LEU A 172 13.36 -9.07 13.21
CA LEU A 172 12.88 -7.89 12.49
C LEU A 172 11.46 -8.10 11.93
N GLY A 173 10.53 -7.21 12.25
CA GLY A 173 9.13 -7.34 11.83
C GLY A 173 8.17 -6.39 12.53
N TYR A 174 6.90 -6.78 12.56
CA TYR A 174 5.84 -6.04 13.24
C TYR A 174 5.14 -6.92 14.26
N GLU A 175 4.91 -6.40 15.45
CA GLU A 175 3.94 -6.94 16.40
C GLU A 175 2.60 -6.27 16.14
N VAL A 176 1.54 -7.08 16.07
CA VAL A 176 0.14 -6.64 15.99
C VAL A 176 -0.55 -7.18 17.24
N ASN A 177 -0.92 -6.27 18.11
CA ASN A 177 -1.57 -6.56 19.39
C ASN A 177 -3.07 -6.40 19.23
N HIS A 178 -3.82 -7.35 19.78
CA HIS A 178 -5.27 -7.38 19.77
C HIS A 178 -5.73 -7.52 21.23
N VAL A 179 -6.59 -6.64 21.72
CA VAL A 179 -7.06 -6.73 23.12
C VAL A 179 -7.79 -8.06 23.33
N GLY A 180 -7.32 -8.85 24.28
CA GLY A 180 -7.92 -10.15 24.62
C GLY A 180 -7.60 -11.29 23.65
N GLU A 181 -6.75 -11.07 22.65
CA GLU A 181 -6.32 -12.11 21.70
C GLU A 181 -4.79 -12.30 21.72
N PRO A 182 -4.30 -13.47 21.26
CA PRO A 182 -2.87 -13.72 21.03
C PRO A 182 -2.19 -12.63 20.18
N VAL A 183 -0.96 -12.26 20.54
CA VAL A 183 -0.16 -11.32 19.76
C VAL A 183 0.23 -11.96 18.42
N GLU A 184 0.01 -11.23 17.33
CA GLU A 184 0.46 -11.62 16.01
C GLU A 184 1.80 -10.99 15.67
N PHE A 185 2.77 -11.80 15.26
CA PHE A 185 4.09 -11.37 14.82
C PHE A 185 4.24 -11.56 13.31
N LEU A 186 4.43 -10.46 12.59
CA LEU A 186 4.70 -10.40 11.17
C LEU A 186 6.21 -10.25 10.94
N ARG A 187 6.93 -11.38 10.91
CA ARG A 187 8.38 -11.40 10.74
C ARG A 187 8.77 -11.13 9.29
N VAL A 188 9.66 -10.17 9.07
CA VAL A 188 10.23 -9.91 7.75
C VAL A 188 11.53 -10.72 7.61
N ARG A 189 11.58 -11.62 6.63
CA ARG A 189 12.76 -12.44 6.34
C ARG A 189 12.86 -12.73 4.85
N ASP A 190 14.04 -12.50 4.27
CA ASP A 190 14.36 -12.86 2.89
C ASP A 190 13.33 -12.34 1.85
N GLY A 191 12.83 -11.11 2.04
CA GLY A 191 11.83 -10.51 1.14
C GLY A 191 10.42 -11.12 1.25
N LYS A 192 10.14 -11.82 2.35
CA LYS A 192 8.84 -12.39 2.69
C LYS A 192 8.40 -11.95 4.09
N VAL A 193 7.09 -11.94 4.30
CA VAL A 193 6.49 -11.82 5.63
C VAL A 193 6.04 -13.21 6.07
N ILE A 194 6.44 -13.59 7.29
CA ILE A 194 6.08 -14.83 7.94
C ILE A 194 5.18 -14.47 9.11
N ARG A 195 3.95 -14.99 9.08
CA ARG A 195 2.97 -14.83 10.16
C ARG A 195 3.24 -15.84 11.26
N GLN A 196 3.36 -15.39 12.50
CA GLN A 196 3.49 -16.24 13.69
C GLN A 196 2.52 -15.72 14.74
N ILE A 197 1.75 -16.59 15.39
CA ILE A 197 0.85 -16.22 16.47
C ILE A 197 1.49 -16.68 17.77
N MET A 198 1.73 -15.77 18.71
CA MET A 198 2.24 -16.09 20.04
C MET A 198 1.06 -16.27 21.00
N PRO A 199 0.92 -17.44 21.66
CA PRO A 199 -0.15 -17.64 22.63
C PRO A 199 -0.02 -16.63 23.79
N VAL A 200 -1.15 -16.20 24.33
CA VAL A 200 -1.21 -15.37 25.55
C VAL A 200 -0.74 -16.25 26.72
N GLU A 201 0.27 -15.80 27.45
CA GLU A 201 0.69 -16.42 28.73
C GLU A 201 -0.33 -16.17 29.85
#